data_AF-A0AAV4XTQ0-F1
#
_entry.id   AF-A0AAV4XTQ0-F1
#
_cell.length_a   1.000
_cell.length_b   1.000
_cell.length_c   1.000
_cell.angle_alpha   90.00
_cell.angle_beta   90.00
_cell.angle_gamma   90.00
#
_symmetry.space_group_name_H-M   'P 1'
#
loop_
_entity.id
_entity.type
_entity.pdbx_description
1 polymer ?
#
loop_
_entity_poly.entity_id
_entity_poly.type
_entity_poly.pdbx_seq_one_letter_code
_entity_poly.pdbx_strand_id
1 'polypeptide(L)'
;MVLCSSIFGKLNLRACRANGLFKISKLPSFSTSIQRSAQVMVRDALNSAMDEEMERDERVYLLGEEVAMYDGAYKVSRGLWKKYGDKRVIDTPITEIGFAGIAVGSALAGLRPVCEFMTFNY
;
A
#
# COMPACT_ATOMS: atom_id res chain seq x y z
N MET A 1 1.41 14.81 -15.54
CA MET A 1 2.45 14.01 -16.20
C MET A 1 1.76 12.81 -16.84
N VAL A 2 0.89 13.03 -17.81
CA VAL A 2 1.20 12.98 -19.26
C VAL A 2 2.05 11.76 -19.61
N LEU A 3 1.39 10.65 -19.88
CA LEU A 3 1.67 9.77 -21.02
C LEU A 3 0.54 8.74 -21.16
N CYS A 4 -0.53 9.21 -21.78
CA CYS A 4 -1.33 8.40 -22.67
C CYS A 4 -0.40 7.92 -23.80
N SER A 5 -0.20 6.61 -23.96
CA SER A 5 0.19 5.93 -25.21
C SER A 5 0.64 4.50 -24.89
N SER A 6 -0.25 3.52 -24.99
CA SER A 6 0.09 2.17 -25.44
C SER A 6 -1.17 1.31 -25.54
N ILE A 7 -1.54 0.96 -26.79
CA ILE A 7 -2.28 -0.25 -27.16
C ILE A 7 -3.80 -0.12 -26.90
N PHE A 8 -4.53 0.73 -27.63
CA PHE A 8 -5.13 0.40 -28.93
C PHE A 8 -4.96 -1.06 -29.37
N GLY A 9 -5.76 -1.96 -28.77
CA GLY A 9 -5.82 -3.36 -29.14
C GLY A 9 -7.26 -3.85 -29.20
N LYS A 10 -7.81 -3.89 -30.42
CA LYS A 10 -8.99 -4.66 -30.89
C LYS A 10 -10.37 -4.00 -30.75
N LEU A 11 -10.77 -3.43 -31.90
CA LEU A 11 -12.11 -3.42 -32.49
C LEU A 11 -13.04 -4.54 -31.96
N ASN A 12 -14.22 -4.16 -31.46
CA ASN A 12 -15.53 -4.52 -32.03
C ASN A 12 -16.65 -4.02 -31.11
N LEU A 13 -17.53 -3.14 -31.60
CA LEU A 13 -18.97 -3.26 -31.36
C LEU A 13 -19.73 -2.29 -32.27
N ARG A 14 -20.46 -2.91 -33.18
CA ARG A 14 -21.41 -2.30 -34.11
C ARG A 14 -22.58 -1.69 -33.33
N ALA A 15 -23.18 -0.70 -33.97
CA ALA A 15 -24.58 -0.29 -33.85
C ALA A 15 -25.01 0.43 -32.55
N CYS A 16 -25.06 1.76 -32.61
CA CYS A 16 -26.32 2.45 -32.30
C CYS A 16 -26.36 3.82 -33.01
N ARG A 17 -27.19 3.91 -34.06
CA ARG A 17 -27.53 5.13 -34.79
C ARG A 17 -28.97 5.47 -34.39
N ALA A 18 -29.18 6.52 -33.59
CA ALA A 18 -30.45 7.21 -33.50
C ALA A 18 -30.28 8.61 -32.92
N ASN A 19 -30.84 9.58 -33.65
CA ASN A 19 -30.79 11.02 -33.45
C ASN A 19 -31.51 11.47 -32.16
N GLY A 20 -31.00 12.54 -31.54
CA GLY A 20 -31.72 13.29 -30.50
C GLY A 20 -30.83 14.36 -29.89
N LEU A 21 -31.05 15.62 -30.27
CA LEU A 21 -30.40 16.81 -29.70
C LEU A 21 -30.66 16.89 -28.19
N PHE A 22 -29.61 16.81 -27.37
CA PHE A 22 -29.47 17.63 -26.16
C PHE A 22 -27.98 17.63 -25.74
N LYS A 23 -27.29 18.75 -25.97
CA LYS A 23 -25.91 18.96 -25.49
C LYS A 23 -25.93 19.18 -23.98
N ILE A 24 -25.68 18.13 -23.21
CA ILE A 24 -25.26 18.26 -21.80
C ILE A 24 -23.74 18.38 -21.80
N SER A 25 -23.25 19.61 -21.85
CA SER A 25 -21.82 19.92 -21.78
C SER A 25 -21.29 19.74 -20.36
N LYS A 26 -20.32 18.81 -20.22
CA LYS A 26 -19.33 18.68 -19.13
C LYS A 26 -19.89 18.62 -17.70
N LEU A 27 -20.26 17.42 -17.26
CA LEU A 27 -20.05 17.01 -15.88
C LEU A 27 -18.74 16.19 -15.83
N PRO A 28 -17.86 16.34 -14.83
CA PRO A 28 -16.78 15.40 -14.64
C PRO A 28 -17.43 14.03 -14.42
N SER A 29 -17.27 13.12 -15.37
CA SER A 29 -17.72 11.75 -15.21
C SER A 29 -16.83 11.14 -14.13
N PHE A 30 -17.27 11.23 -12.88
CA PHE A 30 -16.73 10.41 -11.81
C PHE A 30 -17.05 8.98 -12.24
N SER A 31 -16.08 8.33 -12.88
CA SER A 31 -16.20 6.92 -13.24
C SER A 31 -16.28 6.18 -11.92
N THR A 32 -17.49 5.83 -11.51
CA THR A 32 -17.71 4.84 -10.46
C THR A 32 -17.32 3.50 -11.06
N SER A 33 -16.02 3.30 -11.31
CA SER A 33 -15.49 1.97 -11.51
C SER A 33 -15.77 1.25 -10.20
N ILE A 34 -16.72 0.32 -10.23
CA ILE A 34 -16.91 -0.64 -9.14
C ILE A 34 -15.55 -1.34 -9.00
N GLN A 35 -14.75 -0.89 -8.02
CA GLN A 35 -13.56 -1.63 -7.66
C GLN A 35 -14.03 -3.01 -7.24
N ARG A 36 -13.47 -4.01 -7.91
CA ARG A 36 -13.77 -5.42 -7.64
C ARG A 36 -13.28 -5.70 -6.22
N SER A 37 -14.16 -5.65 -5.24
CA SER A 37 -13.85 -6.02 -3.86
C SER A 37 -13.66 -7.53 -3.80
N ALA A 38 -12.41 -7.98 -4.01
CA ALA A 38 -12.04 -9.35 -3.73
C ALA A 38 -12.15 -9.57 -2.21
N GLN A 39 -12.70 -10.72 -1.80
CA GLN A 39 -12.68 -11.11 -0.40
C GLN A 39 -11.23 -11.40 -0.01
N VAL A 40 -10.67 -10.56 0.87
CA VAL A 40 -9.31 -10.68 1.40
C VAL A 40 -9.38 -10.80 2.92
N MET A 41 -8.47 -11.56 3.51
CA MET A 41 -8.30 -11.56 4.97
C MET A 41 -7.73 -10.20 5.39
N VAL A 42 -8.11 -9.72 6.57
CA VAL A 42 -7.63 -8.41 7.08
C VAL A 42 -6.11 -8.34 7.13
N ARG A 43 -5.45 -9.45 7.51
CA ARG A 43 -3.97 -9.55 7.49
C ARG A 43 -3.38 -9.33 6.09
N ASP A 44 -4.03 -9.86 5.06
CA ASP A 44 -3.54 -9.81 3.69
C ASP A 44 -3.79 -8.40 3.12
N ALA A 45 -4.91 -7.77 3.51
CA ALA A 45 -5.19 -6.37 3.18
C ALA A 45 -4.16 -5.41 3.82
N LEU A 46 -3.78 -5.62 5.09
CA LEU A 46 -2.75 -4.83 5.75
C LEU A 46 -1.37 -5.03 5.10
N ASN A 47 -1.03 -6.27 4.75
CA ASN A 47 0.22 -6.57 4.05
C ASN A 47 0.30 -5.84 2.70
N SER A 48 -0.74 -5.95 1.87
CA SER A 48 -0.80 -5.27 0.57
C SER A 48 -0.72 -3.75 0.72
N ALA A 49 -1.42 -3.17 1.70
CA ALA A 49 -1.36 -1.73 1.94
C ALA A 49 0.04 -1.25 2.34
N MET A 50 0.74 -2.01 3.19
CA MET A 50 2.12 -1.70 3.55
C MET A 50 3.06 -1.88 2.36
N ASP A 51 2.87 -2.93 1.56
CA ASP A 51 3.69 -3.18 0.38
C ASP A 51 3.57 -2.05 -0.65
N GLU A 52 2.34 -1.59 -0.93
CA GLU A 52 2.07 -0.48 -1.84
C GLU A 52 2.73 0.83 -1.39
N GLU A 53 2.67 1.15 -0.10
CA GLU A 53 3.29 2.38 0.43
C GLU A 53 4.83 2.27 0.52
N MET A 54 5.37 1.08 0.82
CA MET A 54 6.82 0.84 0.81
C MET A 54 7.41 0.89 -0.59
N GLU A 55 6.66 0.46 -1.60
CA GLU A 55 7.03 0.57 -3.02
C GLU A 55 6.97 2.02 -3.51
N ARG A 56 6.00 2.79 -3.00
CA ARG A 56 5.79 4.18 -3.41
C ARG A 56 6.79 5.17 -2.81
N ASP A 57 7.18 5.02 -1.55
CA ASP A 57 8.10 5.93 -0.87
C ASP A 57 9.24 5.16 -0.19
N GLU A 58 10.47 5.45 -0.63
CA GLU A 58 11.68 4.82 -0.09
C GLU A 58 11.96 5.13 1.38
N ARG A 59 11.30 6.16 1.93
CA ARG A 59 11.43 6.57 3.33
C ARG A 59 10.53 5.78 4.27
N VAL A 60 9.62 4.95 3.74
CA VAL A 60 8.71 4.13 4.54
C VAL A 60 9.41 2.84 4.93
N TYR A 61 9.58 2.59 6.22
CA TYR A 61 10.23 1.36 6.68
C TYR A 61 9.51 0.78 7.88
N LEU A 62 9.59 -0.53 8.05
CA LEU A 62 8.98 -1.27 9.15
C LEU A 62 10.03 -1.53 10.23
N LEU A 63 9.65 -1.29 11.49
CA LEU A 63 10.40 -1.69 12.66
C LEU A 63 9.48 -2.38 13.67
N GLY A 64 10.01 -3.34 14.40
CA GLY A 64 9.26 -4.03 15.45
C GLY A 64 9.96 -5.29 15.93
N GLU A 65 9.26 -6.05 16.75
CA GLU A 65 9.75 -7.34 17.24
C GLU A 65 9.34 -8.45 16.27
N GLU A 66 10.31 -9.27 15.87
CA GLU A 66 10.09 -10.45 15.00
C GLU A 66 9.41 -10.13 13.64
N VAL A 67 9.62 -8.92 13.11
CA VAL A 67 9.03 -8.45 11.86
C VAL A 67 9.80 -8.89 10.61
N ALA A 68 11.10 -9.18 10.73
CA ALA A 68 11.98 -9.43 9.59
C ALA A 68 12.09 -10.92 9.25
N MET A 69 13.01 -11.66 9.89
CA MET A 69 13.29 -13.06 9.53
C MET A 69 12.15 -14.02 9.89
N TYR A 70 11.31 -13.63 10.84
CA TYR A 70 10.20 -14.45 11.33
C TYR A 70 8.89 -14.23 10.55
N ASP A 71 8.89 -13.37 9.51
CA ASP A 71 7.70 -13.00 8.73
C ASP A 71 6.55 -12.40 9.60
N GLY A 72 6.86 -11.81 10.77
CA GLY A 72 5.89 -11.26 11.72
C GLY A 72 5.22 -12.31 12.61
N ALA A 73 4.97 -11.96 13.87
CA ALA A 73 4.30 -12.84 14.85
C ALA A 73 2.90 -13.30 14.36
N TYR A 74 2.13 -12.38 13.79
CA TYR A 74 0.79 -12.65 13.22
C TYR A 74 0.79 -12.79 11.69
N LYS A 75 1.96 -12.86 11.06
CA LYS A 75 2.11 -12.97 9.60
C LYS A 75 1.54 -11.80 8.80
N VAL A 76 1.46 -10.62 9.41
CA VAL A 76 0.99 -9.38 8.76
C VAL A 76 2.08 -8.79 7.85
N SER A 77 3.36 -8.91 8.22
CA SER A 77 4.53 -8.40 7.49
C SER A 77 5.23 -9.46 6.63
N ARG A 78 4.56 -10.59 6.36
CA ARG A 78 5.09 -11.72 5.59
C ARG A 78 5.63 -11.27 4.22
N GLY A 79 6.84 -11.72 3.88
CA GLY A 79 7.45 -11.51 2.58
C GLY A 79 8.02 -10.10 2.33
N LEU A 80 7.72 -9.11 3.19
CA LEU A 80 8.24 -7.76 3.05
C LEU A 80 9.76 -7.72 3.25
N TRP A 81 10.29 -8.50 4.20
CA TRP A 81 11.74 -8.59 4.42
C TRP A 81 12.46 -9.15 3.20
N LYS A 82 11.90 -10.17 2.54
CA LYS A 82 12.48 -10.75 1.32
C LYS A 82 12.47 -9.76 0.14
N LYS A 83 11.48 -8.86 0.07
CA LYS A 83 11.34 -7.86 -0.99
C LYS A 83 12.24 -6.63 -0.77
N TYR A 84 12.31 -6.12 0.46
CA TYR A 84 12.96 -4.84 0.76
C TYR A 84 14.27 -4.93 1.57
N GLY A 85 14.56 -6.08 2.17
CA GLY A 85 15.79 -6.36 2.92
C GLY A 85 15.90 -5.66 4.28
N ASP A 86 17.05 -5.85 4.92
CA ASP A 86 17.33 -5.45 6.31
C ASP A 86 17.28 -3.94 6.55
N LYS A 87 17.44 -3.12 5.50
CA LYS A 87 17.40 -1.65 5.63
C LYS A 87 15.98 -1.12 5.83
N ARG A 88 14.98 -1.87 5.39
CA ARG A 88 13.58 -1.42 5.30
C ARG A 88 12.65 -2.22 6.20
N VAL A 89 13.06 -3.41 6.63
CA VAL A 89 12.37 -4.22 7.63
C VAL A 89 13.39 -4.58 8.70
N ILE A 90 13.26 -3.95 9.86
CA ILE A 90 14.27 -3.97 10.92
C ILE A 90 13.70 -4.69 12.15
N ASP A 91 14.34 -5.79 12.53
CA ASP A 91 14.08 -6.45 13.81
C ASP A 91 14.72 -5.66 14.96
N THR A 92 13.94 -5.44 16.02
CA THR A 92 14.35 -4.68 17.20
C THR A 92 14.37 -5.58 18.46
N PRO A 93 15.21 -5.26 19.47
CA PRO A 93 15.19 -5.97 20.74
C PRO A 93 13.92 -5.66 21.54
N ILE A 94 13.58 -6.54 22.50
CA ILE A 94 12.38 -6.47 23.37
C ILE A 94 12.43 -5.24 24.30
N THR A 95 12.14 -4.08 23.72
CA THR A 95 12.29 -2.75 24.33
C THR A 95 11.35 -1.76 23.63
N GLU A 96 10.07 -1.86 23.95
CA GLU A 96 8.95 -1.13 23.37
C GLU A 96 9.18 0.39 23.36
N ILE A 97 9.62 0.93 24.50
CA ILE A 97 9.94 2.36 24.65
C ILE A 97 11.15 2.75 23.80
N GLY A 98 12.12 1.86 23.65
CA GLY A 98 13.37 2.12 22.94
C GLY A 98 13.11 2.30 21.45
N PHE A 99 12.51 1.30 20.81
CA PHE A 99 12.25 1.38 19.38
C PHE A 99 11.15 2.38 19.02
N ALA A 100 10.16 2.60 19.91
CA ALA A 100 9.18 3.67 19.73
C ALA A 100 9.84 5.06 19.73
N GLY A 101 10.81 5.29 20.64
CA GLY A 101 11.58 6.53 20.66
C GLY A 101 12.41 6.73 19.39
N ILE A 102 13.03 5.66 18.88
CA ILE A 102 13.77 5.69 17.61
C ILE A 102 12.83 5.99 16.43
N ALA A 103 11.64 5.38 16.40
CA ALA A 103 10.64 5.66 15.37
C ALA A 103 10.18 7.13 15.41
N VAL A 104 9.92 7.69 16.59
CA VAL A 104 9.56 9.10 16.70
C VAL A 104 10.72 9.99 16.23
N GLY A 105 11.95 9.68 16.64
CA GLY A 105 13.14 10.42 16.22
C GLY A 105 13.37 10.39 14.71
N SER A 106 13.18 9.24 14.06
CA SER A 106 13.33 9.09 12.62
C SER A 106 12.21 9.78 11.85
N ALA A 107 10.98 9.76 12.38
CA ALA A 107 9.85 10.51 11.82
C ALA A 107 10.12 12.01 11.82
N LEU A 108 10.70 12.54 12.92
CA LEU A 108 11.13 13.94 13.01
C LEU A 108 12.26 14.28 12.02
N ALA A 109 13.15 13.32 11.74
CA ALA A 109 14.20 13.47 10.72
C ALA A 109 13.66 13.38 9.27
N GLY A 110 12.36 13.16 9.08
CA GLY A 110 11.70 13.12 7.77
C GLY A 110 11.54 11.73 7.16
N LEU A 111 11.86 10.66 7.90
CA LEU A 111 11.52 9.29 7.52
C LEU A 111 10.05 8.98 7.86
N ARG A 112 9.54 7.84 7.39
CA ARG A 112 8.15 7.42 7.61
C ARG A 112 8.10 6.03 8.23
N PRO A 113 8.47 5.88 9.52
CA PRO A 113 8.48 4.59 10.19
C PRO A 113 7.07 4.04 10.40
N VAL A 114 6.92 2.74 10.15
CA VAL A 114 5.80 1.91 10.60
C VAL A 114 6.30 1.11 11.80
N CYS A 115 5.71 1.34 12.96
CA CYS A 115 6.12 0.70 14.22
C CYS A 115 5.12 -0.40 14.58
N GLU A 116 5.57 -1.65 14.62
CA GLU A 116 4.76 -2.82 14.99
C GLU A 116 5.06 -3.22 16.44
N PHE A 117 4.04 -3.12 17.30
CA PHE A 117 4.06 -3.74 18.62
C PHE A 117 3.44 -5.13 18.52
N MET A 118 4.05 -6.13 19.16
CA MET A 118 3.52 -7.49 19.15
C MET A 118 2.08 -7.53 19.68
N THR A 119 1.80 -6.86 20.80
CA THR A 119 0.43 -6.54 21.24
C THR A 119 0.40 -5.21 21.99
N PHE A 120 -0.75 -4.52 22.01
CA PHE A 120 -0.93 -3.24 22.72
C PHE A 120 -0.91 -3.32 24.26
N ASN A 121 -0.72 -4.52 24.82
CA ASN A 121 -0.58 -4.68 26.27
C ASN A 121 0.82 -4.30 26.77
N TYR A 122 1.80 -4.25 25.87
CA TYR A 122 3.20 -3.97 26.15
C TYR A 122 3.55 -2.52 25.81
#